data_AF-A0AAN4YHX5-F1
#
_entry.id   AF-A0AAN4YHX5-F1
#
_cell.length_a   1.000
_cell.length_b   1.000
_cell.length_c   1.000
_cell.angle_alpha   90.00
_cell.angle_beta   90.00
_cell.angle_gamma   90.00
#
_symmetry.space_group_name_H-M   'P 1'
#
loop_
_entity.id
_entity.type
_entity.pdbx_description
1 polymer ?
#
loop_
_entity_poly.entity_id
_entity_poly.type
_entity_poly.pdbx_seq_one_letter_code
_entity_poly.pdbx_strand_id
1 'polypeptide(L)'
;MSDILSIIGLTLLVAFLTSVVYIIASPELVSAVRRSRNAMSFGPLFANVAENGGGINGRGMQLLRDKEYGGQGVGQQTADSMHPALLGSGLDQMNGKMIAVLKTIIDELASQPDNVVDLYEWCSHAVTVASTDAVYGPLNPYRSESNRRAFW
;
A
#
# COMPACT_ATOMS: atom_id res chain seq x y z
N MET A 1 -0.25 -31.45 -22.58
CA MET A 1 1.04 -30.73 -22.58
C MET A 1 1.04 -29.51 -23.50
N SER A 2 0.07 -29.36 -24.43
CA SER A 2 -0.11 -28.14 -25.25
C SER A 2 -0.76 -26.97 -24.49
N ASP A 3 -1.53 -27.23 -23.44
CA ASP A 3 -2.40 -26.20 -22.84
C ASP A 3 -1.70 -25.26 -21.85
N ILE A 4 -0.52 -25.65 -21.35
CA ILE A 4 0.31 -24.77 -20.50
C ILE A 4 1.04 -23.72 -21.35
N LEU A 5 1.43 -24.07 -22.58
CA LEU A 5 2.11 -23.17 -23.50
C LEU A 5 1.17 -22.13 -24.11
N SER A 6 -0.12 -22.44 -24.28
CA SER A 6 -1.12 -21.47 -24.78
C SER A 6 -1.43 -20.36 -23.76
N ILE A 7 -1.32 -20.62 -22.46
CA ILE A 7 -1.46 -19.58 -21.42
C ILE A 7 -0.25 -18.63 -21.42
N ILE A 8 0.92 -19.12 -21.82
CA ILE A 8 2.15 -18.33 -21.92
C ILE A 8 2.11 -17.37 -23.13
N GLY A 9 1.27 -17.64 -24.13
CA GLY A 9 1.21 -16.93 -25.42
C GLY A 9 0.87 -15.44 -25.39
N LEU A 10 0.40 -14.90 -24.25
CA LEU A 10 0.11 -13.46 -24.09
C LEU A 10 0.92 -12.80 -22.97
N THR A 11 2.13 -13.31 -22.72
CA THR A 11 3.01 -12.82 -21.66
C THR A 11 4.20 -12.09 -22.29
N LEU A 12 4.25 -10.76 -22.15
CA LEU A 12 5.44 -10.01 -22.53
C LEU A 12 6.52 -10.29 -21.48
N LEU A 13 7.64 -10.89 -21.90
CA LEU A 13 8.81 -11.06 -21.07
C LEU A 13 9.62 -9.76 -21.12
N VAL A 14 9.65 -9.03 -20.02
CA VAL A 14 10.53 -7.86 -19.86
C VAL A 14 11.64 -8.26 -18.91
N ALA A 15 12.87 -8.29 -19.42
CA ALA A 15 14.06 -8.41 -18.59
C ALA A 15 14.31 -7.06 -17.92
N PHE A 16 13.96 -6.94 -16.64
CA PHE A 16 14.52 -5.89 -15.79
C PHE A 16 15.86 -6.40 -15.24
N LEU A 17 16.79 -5.48 -14.99
CA LEU A 17 18.25 -5.70 -14.84
C LEU A 17 18.69 -6.94 -14.01
N THR A 18 17.84 -7.49 -13.13
CA THR A 18 18.12 -8.71 -12.33
C THR A 18 16.93 -9.68 -12.21
N SER A 19 15.78 -9.44 -12.86
CA SER A 19 14.59 -10.28 -12.71
C SER A 19 13.74 -10.34 -13.98
N VAL A 20 13.13 -11.50 -14.21
CA VAL A 20 12.16 -11.71 -15.28
C VAL A 20 10.78 -11.35 -14.75
N VAL A 21 10.13 -10.37 -15.37
CA VAL A 21 8.76 -9.99 -15.05
C VAL A 21 7.83 -10.52 -16.14
N TYR A 22 6.81 -11.26 -15.72
CA TYR A 22 5.75 -11.76 -16.60
C TYR A 22 4.56 -10.81 -16.54
N ILE A 23 4.26 -10.14 -17.66
CA ILE A 23 3.14 -9.20 -17.76
C ILE A 23 1.92 -9.93 -18.32
N ILE A 24 0.84 -9.94 -17.53
CA ILE A 24 -0.45 -10.50 -17.95
C ILE A 24 -1.31 -9.36 -18.47
N ALA A 25 -1.31 -9.17 -19.78
CA ALA A 25 -1.99 -8.05 -20.45
C ALA A 25 -3.47 -8.35 -20.79
N SER A 26 -3.93 -9.58 -20.59
CA SER A 26 -5.30 -10.01 -20.88
C SER A 26 -6.19 -9.96 -19.63
N PRO A 27 -7.28 -9.17 -19.62
CA PRO A 27 -8.22 -9.11 -18.49
C PRO A 27 -8.82 -10.48 -18.13
N GLU A 28 -9.03 -11.35 -19.12
CA GLU A 28 -9.65 -12.67 -18.97
C GLU A 28 -8.79 -13.61 -18.10
N LEU A 29 -7.47 -13.40 -18.12
CA LEU A 29 -6.52 -14.21 -17.36
C LEU A 29 -6.41 -13.78 -15.89
N VAL A 30 -6.84 -12.57 -15.53
CA VAL A 30 -6.72 -12.04 -14.15
C VAL A 30 -7.40 -12.96 -13.13
N SER A 31 -8.57 -13.50 -13.46
CA SER A 31 -9.30 -14.39 -12.56
C SER A 31 -8.60 -15.74 -12.38
N ALA A 32 -7.96 -16.27 -13.43
CA ALA A 32 -7.19 -17.50 -13.35
C ALA A 32 -5.95 -17.32 -12.45
N VAL A 33 -5.23 -16.21 -12.62
CA VAL A 33 -4.06 -15.82 -11.82
C VAL A 33 -4.42 -15.69 -10.36
N ARG A 34 -5.52 -14.98 -10.04
CA ARG A 34 -6.01 -14.82 -8.66
C ARG A 34 -6.35 -16.16 -8.00
N ARG A 35 -6.95 -17.11 -8.73
CA ARG A 35 -7.25 -18.46 -8.20
C ARG A 35 -5.98 -19.29 -7.96
N SER A 36 -4.96 -19.09 -8.79
CA SER A 36 -3.65 -19.73 -8.67
C SER A 36 -2.72 -19.05 -7.65
N ARG A 37 -3.23 -18.26 -6.70
CA ARG A 37 -2.43 -17.53 -5.72
C ARG A 37 -1.46 -18.41 -4.91
N ASN A 38 -1.76 -19.69 -4.72
CA ASN A 38 -0.88 -20.59 -3.97
C ASN A 38 0.35 -21.03 -4.80
N ALA A 39 0.35 -20.78 -6.12
CA ALA A 39 1.46 -21.09 -7.01
C ALA A 39 2.39 -19.87 -7.25
N MET A 40 2.06 -18.70 -6.70
CA MET A 40 2.81 -17.45 -6.87
C MET A 40 2.95 -16.75 -5.52
N SER A 41 4.18 -16.44 -5.11
CA SER A 41 4.42 -15.63 -3.91
C SER A 41 4.64 -14.16 -4.28
N PHE A 42 3.93 -13.26 -3.59
CA PHE A 42 4.19 -11.82 -3.63
C PHE A 42 5.14 -11.37 -2.52
N GLY A 43 5.55 -12.28 -1.63
CA GLY A 43 6.46 -12.01 -0.52
C GLY A 43 7.74 -11.26 -0.90
N PRO A 44 8.45 -11.64 -1.99
CA PRO A 44 9.66 -10.94 -2.41
C PRO A 44 9.42 -9.48 -2.80
N LEU A 45 8.26 -9.17 -3.39
CA LEU A 45 7.89 -7.80 -3.75
C LEU A 45 7.70 -6.95 -2.48
N PHE A 46 6.94 -7.45 -1.51
CA PHE A 46 6.73 -6.75 -0.24
C PHE A 46 8.03 -6.59 0.55
N ALA A 47 8.89 -7.61 0.56
CA ALA A 47 10.20 -7.54 1.21
C ALA A 47 11.09 -6.48 0.55
N ASN A 48 11.10 -6.39 -0.79
CA ASN A 48 11.86 -5.38 -1.51
C ASN A 48 11.38 -3.95 -1.19
N VAL A 49 10.06 -3.74 -1.13
CA VAL A 49 9.47 -2.45 -0.77
C VAL A 49 9.79 -2.09 0.69
N ALA A 50 9.72 -3.06 1.62
CA ALA A 50 10.07 -2.82 3.02
C ALA A 50 11.54 -2.41 3.19
N GLU A 51 12.45 -3.07 2.46
CA GLU A 51 13.89 -2.82 2.53
C GLU A 51 14.29 -1.50 1.86
N ASN A 52 13.88 -1.31 0.61
CA ASN A 52 14.33 -0.17 -0.20
C ASN A 52 13.43 1.06 -0.09
N GLY A 53 12.11 0.85 -0.02
CA GLY A 53 11.14 1.93 0.14
C GLY A 53 10.95 2.34 1.60
N GLY A 54 10.86 1.36 2.51
CA GLY A 54 10.68 1.59 3.94
C GLY A 54 11.99 1.79 4.72
N GLY A 55 13.15 1.55 4.11
CA GLY A 55 14.46 1.64 4.77
C GLY A 55 14.66 0.62 5.89
N ILE A 56 13.84 -0.45 5.94
CA ILE A 56 13.90 -1.46 7.00
C ILE A 56 15.06 -2.40 6.71
N ASN A 57 15.97 -2.56 7.68
CA ASN A 57 17.21 -3.32 7.48
C ASN A 57 17.49 -4.28 8.65
N GLY A 58 18.43 -5.21 8.44
CA GLY A 58 18.96 -6.11 9.48
C GLY A 58 17.87 -6.92 10.18
N ARG A 59 17.76 -6.80 11.50
CA ARG A 59 16.80 -7.56 12.31
C ARG A 59 15.35 -7.30 11.92
N GLY A 60 15.00 -6.08 11.52
CA GLY A 60 13.65 -5.74 11.05
C GLY A 60 13.24 -6.56 9.83
N MET A 61 14.15 -6.72 8.87
CA MET A 61 13.90 -7.56 7.70
C MET A 61 13.84 -9.05 8.02
N GLN A 62 14.64 -9.52 8.98
CA GLN A 62 14.53 -10.91 9.45
C GLN A 62 13.17 -11.20 10.10
N LEU A 63 12.56 -10.22 10.74
CA LEU A 63 11.20 -10.34 11.30
C LEU A 63 10.15 -10.33 10.18
N LEU A 64 10.23 -9.35 9.29
CA LEU A 64 9.18 -9.08 8.28
C LEU A 64 9.09 -10.14 7.20
N ARG A 65 10.22 -10.65 6.68
CA ARG A 65 10.23 -11.62 5.57
C ARG A 65 9.41 -12.86 5.91
N ASP A 66 8.82 -13.45 4.88
CA ASP A 66 8.08 -14.69 5.04
C ASP A 66 8.98 -15.82 5.50
N LYS A 67 8.39 -16.78 6.22
CA LYS A 67 9.11 -17.95 6.73
C LYS A 67 9.74 -18.78 5.61
N GLU A 68 9.10 -18.83 4.44
CA GLU A 68 9.62 -19.50 3.23
C GLU A 68 10.91 -18.87 2.69
N TYR A 69 11.16 -17.60 3.01
CA TYR A 69 12.38 -16.87 2.64
C TYR A 69 13.33 -16.65 3.84
N GLY A 70 13.20 -17.46 4.89
CA GLY A 70 14.09 -17.44 6.06
C GLY A 70 13.81 -16.33 7.08
N GLY A 71 12.64 -15.67 7.01
CA GLY A 71 12.19 -14.70 8.01
C GLY A 71 11.28 -15.30 9.07
N GLN A 72 10.61 -14.43 9.84
CA GLN A 72 9.67 -14.85 10.90
C GLN A 72 8.19 -14.70 10.49
N GLY A 73 7.92 -14.14 9.31
CA GLY A 73 6.59 -13.96 8.75
C GLY A 73 5.74 -12.94 9.50
N VAL A 74 6.38 -11.93 10.11
CA VAL A 74 5.66 -10.86 10.81
C VAL A 74 4.86 -10.02 9.83
N GLY A 75 5.35 -9.81 8.60
CA GLY A 75 4.61 -9.06 7.57
C GLY A 75 3.21 -9.64 7.31
N GLN A 76 3.14 -10.95 7.08
CA GLN A 76 1.87 -11.64 6.90
C GLN A 76 0.99 -11.59 8.16
N GLN A 77 1.57 -11.80 9.36
CA GLN A 77 0.82 -11.72 10.62
C GLN A 77 0.22 -10.33 10.84
N THR A 78 0.95 -9.27 10.49
CA THR A 78 0.46 -7.90 10.55
C THR A 78 -0.69 -7.69 9.57
N ALA A 79 -0.56 -8.15 8.32
CA ALA A 79 -1.64 -8.06 7.33
C ALA A 79 -2.90 -8.81 7.78
N ASP A 80 -2.75 -10.03 8.31
CA ASP A 80 -3.85 -10.84 8.83
C ASP A 80 -4.54 -10.17 10.03
N SER A 81 -3.76 -9.51 10.90
CA SER A 81 -4.28 -8.79 12.06
C SER A 81 -4.96 -7.47 11.68
N MET A 82 -4.47 -6.80 10.64
CA MET A 82 -5.06 -5.55 10.14
C MET A 82 -6.36 -5.80 9.38
N HIS A 83 -6.48 -6.92 8.66
CA HIS A 83 -7.58 -7.16 7.74
C HIS A 83 -8.98 -7.00 8.38
N PRO A 84 -9.28 -7.57 9.57
CA PRO A 84 -10.58 -7.39 10.21
C PRO A 84 -10.87 -5.94 10.62
N ALA A 85 -9.86 -5.16 10.98
CA ALA A 85 -10.01 -3.76 11.36
C ALA A 85 -10.40 -2.85 10.17
N LEU A 86 -10.11 -3.31 8.94
CA LEU A 86 -10.42 -2.62 7.69
C LEU A 86 -11.73 -3.09 7.06
N LEU A 87 -12.59 -3.77 7.81
CA LEU A 87 -13.89 -4.27 7.36
C LEU A 87 -15.02 -3.83 8.30
N GLY A 88 -16.23 -3.74 7.76
CA GLY A 88 -17.46 -3.47 8.51
C GLY A 88 -17.31 -2.30 9.49
N SER A 89 -17.67 -2.53 10.76
CA SER A 89 -17.65 -1.51 11.81
C SER A 89 -16.26 -0.96 12.12
N GLY A 90 -15.18 -1.70 11.86
CA GLY A 90 -13.81 -1.20 12.01
C GLY A 90 -13.51 -0.11 10.98
N LEU A 91 -13.88 -0.38 9.72
CA LEU A 91 -13.77 0.58 8.64
C LEU A 91 -14.68 1.80 8.85
N ASP A 92 -15.91 1.60 9.35
CA ASP A 92 -16.83 2.69 9.66
C ASP A 92 -16.25 3.65 10.71
N GLN A 93 -15.62 3.10 11.76
CA GLN A 93 -14.96 3.91 12.79
C GLN A 93 -13.76 4.69 12.23
N MET A 94 -12.95 4.07 11.37
CA MET A 94 -11.84 4.75 10.71
C MET A 94 -12.34 5.88 9.80
N ASN A 95 -13.38 5.63 9.01
CA ASN A 95 -14.01 6.64 8.17
C ASN A 95 -14.58 7.81 8.99
N GLY A 96 -15.22 7.52 10.13
CA GLY A 96 -15.72 8.56 11.04
C GLY A 96 -14.61 9.50 11.53
N LYS A 97 -13.44 8.94 11.90
CA LYS A 97 -12.27 9.74 12.30
C LYS A 97 -11.72 10.56 11.13
N MET A 98 -11.59 9.95 9.95
CA MET A 98 -11.10 10.63 8.75
C MET A 98 -12.01 11.80 8.36
N ILE A 99 -13.33 11.63 8.39
CA ILE A 99 -14.32 12.67 8.09
C ILE A 99 -14.18 13.85 9.05
N ALA A 100 -13.98 13.59 10.34
CA ALA A 100 -13.80 14.66 11.33
C ALA A 100 -12.57 15.53 11.00
N VAL A 101 -11.45 14.90 10.62
CA VAL A 101 -10.22 15.64 10.23
C VAL A 101 -10.41 16.38 8.91
N LEU A 102 -11.01 15.73 7.90
CA LEU A 102 -11.31 16.38 6.62
C LEU A 102 -12.20 17.60 6.79
N LYS A 103 -13.21 17.53 7.68
CA LYS A 103 -14.08 18.66 7.96
C LYS A 103 -13.27 19.86 8.45
N THR A 104 -12.35 19.65 9.39
CA THR A 104 -11.47 20.73 9.89
C THR A 104 -10.64 21.35 8.76
N ILE A 105 -10.01 20.53 7.92
CA ILE A 105 -9.17 21.01 6.80
C ILE A 105 -10.00 21.80 5.78
N ILE A 106 -11.24 21.36 5.51
CA ILE A 106 -12.15 22.06 4.59
C ILE A 106 -12.66 23.37 5.21
N ASP A 107 -13.01 23.37 6.49
CA ASP A 107 -13.44 24.58 7.22
C ASP A 107 -12.31 25.63 7.23
N GLU A 108 -11.05 25.21 7.41
CA GLU A 108 -9.88 26.09 7.34
C GLU A 108 -9.73 26.73 5.96
N LEU A 109 -9.89 25.95 4.88
CA LEU A 109 -9.88 26.50 3.52
C LEU A 109 -11.04 27.49 3.31
N ALA A 110 -12.24 27.14 3.75
CA ALA A 110 -13.43 27.99 3.61
C ALA A 110 -13.31 29.31 4.40
N SER A 111 -12.52 29.34 5.47
CA SER A 111 -12.24 30.55 6.24
C SER A 111 -11.35 31.56 5.51
N GLN A 112 -10.74 31.16 4.39
CA GLN A 112 -9.78 31.95 3.61
C GLN A 112 -10.22 32.06 2.13
N PRO A 113 -11.33 32.77 1.83
CA PRO A 113 -11.97 32.74 0.51
C PRO A 113 -11.11 33.29 -0.63
N ASP A 114 -10.16 34.18 -0.34
CA ASP A 114 -9.26 34.77 -1.33
C ASP A 114 -7.93 34.02 -1.47
N ASN A 115 -7.73 32.94 -0.71
CA ASN A 115 -6.49 32.18 -0.73
C ASN A 115 -6.45 31.24 -1.95
N VAL A 116 -5.44 31.42 -2.81
CA VAL A 116 -5.16 30.51 -3.92
C VAL A 116 -4.26 29.41 -3.42
N VAL A 117 -4.75 28.17 -3.53
CA VAL A 117 -3.99 26.97 -3.13
C VAL A 117 -3.56 26.17 -4.34
N ASP A 118 -2.42 25.49 -4.25
CA ASP A 118 -2.11 24.39 -5.15
C ASP A 118 -3.04 23.21 -4.84
N LEU A 119 -3.91 22.86 -5.77
CA LEU A 119 -4.92 21.83 -5.55
C LEU A 119 -4.30 20.45 -5.34
N TYR A 120 -3.18 20.14 -5.98
CA TYR A 120 -2.49 18.87 -5.81
C TYR A 120 -1.85 18.78 -4.44
N GLU A 121 -1.13 19.82 -4.01
CA GLU A 121 -0.52 19.89 -2.67
C GLU A 121 -1.59 19.84 -1.58
N TRP A 122 -2.66 20.61 -1.73
CA TRP A 122 -3.78 20.63 -0.79
C TRP A 122 -4.48 19.28 -0.68
N CYS A 123 -4.80 18.63 -1.82
CA CYS A 123 -5.40 17.30 -1.81
C CYS A 123 -4.47 16.26 -1.17
N SER A 124 -3.18 16.31 -1.50
CA SER A 124 -2.17 15.41 -0.96
C SER A 124 -2.07 15.57 0.55
N HIS A 125 -2.04 16.81 1.06
CA HIS A 125 -2.11 17.09 2.49
C HIS A 125 -3.39 16.52 3.12
N ALA A 126 -4.56 16.89 2.60
CA ALA A 126 -5.84 16.56 3.19
C ALA A 126 -6.07 15.06 3.29
N VAL A 127 -5.82 14.34 2.20
CA VAL A 127 -6.00 12.89 2.14
C VAL A 127 -4.97 12.17 2.99
N THR A 128 -3.68 12.55 2.91
CA THR A 128 -2.64 11.91 3.72
C THR A 128 -2.89 12.13 5.20
N VAL A 129 -3.08 13.36 5.67
CA VAL A 129 -3.28 13.66 7.10
C VAL A 129 -4.54 12.98 7.63
N ALA A 130 -5.69 13.13 6.95
CA ALA A 130 -6.94 12.59 7.47
C ALA A 130 -6.97 11.05 7.53
N SER A 131 -6.43 10.37 6.51
CA SER A 131 -6.36 8.90 6.52
C SER A 131 -5.37 8.37 7.55
N THR A 132 -4.22 9.03 7.71
CA THR A 132 -3.18 8.59 8.67
C THR A 132 -3.51 8.96 10.11
N ASP A 133 -4.28 10.02 10.36
CA ASP A 133 -4.82 10.33 11.70
C ASP A 133 -5.79 9.25 12.18
N ALA A 134 -6.57 8.65 11.28
CA ALA A 134 -7.45 7.54 11.63
C ALA A 134 -6.67 6.30 12.13
N VAL A 135 -5.40 6.15 11.70
CA VAL A 135 -4.50 5.05 12.06
C VAL A 135 -3.64 5.37 13.27
N TYR A 136 -2.91 6.48 13.24
CA TYR A 136 -1.92 6.86 14.26
C TYR A 136 -2.48 7.73 15.39
N GLY A 137 -3.65 8.33 15.18
CA GLY A 137 -4.26 9.26 16.14
C GLY A 137 -3.39 10.50 16.38
N PRO A 138 -3.31 11.00 17.63
CA PRO A 138 -2.58 12.24 17.96
C PRO A 138 -1.08 12.20 17.65
N LEU A 139 -0.48 11.01 17.51
CA LEU A 139 0.94 10.81 17.21
C LEU A 139 1.20 10.64 15.72
N ASN A 140 0.28 11.08 14.86
CA ASN A 140 0.42 10.93 13.42
C ASN A 140 1.69 11.64 12.90
N PRO A 141 2.69 10.90 12.39
CA PRO A 141 3.93 11.49 11.90
C PRO A 141 3.69 12.34 10.64
N TYR A 142 2.62 12.09 9.90
CA TYR A 142 2.27 12.84 8.70
C TYR A 142 1.62 14.18 8.99
N ARG A 143 1.40 14.57 10.26
CA ARG A 143 1.13 15.97 10.62
C ARG A 143 2.34 16.87 10.36
N SER A 144 3.55 16.32 10.40
CA SER A 144 4.76 17.04 9.97
C SER A 144 4.81 17.17 8.44
N GLU A 145 5.02 18.40 7.96
CA GLU A 145 5.22 18.67 6.53
C GLU A 145 6.44 17.96 5.97
N SER A 146 7.55 17.90 6.73
CA SER A 146 8.78 17.24 6.29
C SER A 146 8.54 15.77 5.95
N ASN A 147 7.71 15.10 6.73
CA ASN A 147 7.41 13.68 6.54
C ASN A 147 6.49 13.46 5.33
N ARG A 148 5.52 14.35 5.11
CA ARG A 148 4.67 14.30 3.91
C ARG A 148 5.48 14.54 2.64
N ARG A 149 6.38 15.52 2.65
CA ARG A 149 7.24 15.85 1.51
C ARG A 149 8.31 14.81 1.21
N ALA A 150 8.69 13.99 2.20
CA ALA A 150 9.56 12.85 1.96
C ALA A 150 8.81 11.64 1.37
N PHE A 151 7.48 11.60 1.51
CA PHE A 151 6.62 10.53 1.02
C PHE A 151 6.13 10.77 -0.42
N TRP A 152 5.75 12.01 -0.75
CA TRP A 152 5.31 12.45 -2.08
C TRP A 152 6.49 12.92 -2.93
#